data_AF-A0A1B9MEW9-F1
#
_entry.id   AF-A0A1B9MEW9-F1
#
_cell.length_a   1.000
_cell.length_b   1.000
_cell.length_c   1.000
_cell.angle_alpha   90.00
_cell.angle_beta   90.00
_cell.angle_gamma   90.00
#
_symmetry.space_group_name_H-M   'P 1'
#
loop_
_entity.id
_entity.type
_entity.pdbx_description
1 polymer ?
#
loop_
_entity_poly.entity_id
_entity_poly.type
_entity_poly.pdbx_seq_one_letter_code
_entity_poly.pdbx_strand_id
1 'polypeptide(L)'
;MSNAINYDEFNGQLIQNKIGITAAELHGFLSGILAGGNFDESWHSLVEDMLNNGQKIPASLDEKISHLYTLTKQQFFEEDFSFQLLLSDKDLYAQLDDLVGWVNHFLLGIGLVQPKINHIKGDVGEAIYDLRQIV
;
A
#
# COMPACT_ATOMS: atom_id res chain seq x y z
N MET A 1 22.52 -2.48 -5.77
CA MET A 1 22.06 -3.58 -4.90
C MET A 1 20.55 -3.50 -4.90
N SER A 2 19.84 -4.58 -5.21
CA SER A 2 18.39 -4.56 -5.38
C SER A 2 17.71 -4.32 -4.03
N ASN A 3 17.38 -3.08 -3.72
CA ASN A 3 16.49 -2.70 -2.60
C ASN A 3 15.03 -3.09 -2.88
N ALA A 4 14.80 -4.06 -3.77
CA ALA A 4 13.48 -4.47 -4.22
C ALA A 4 12.92 -5.51 -3.24
N ILE A 5 11.73 -5.24 -2.71
CA ILE A 5 10.96 -6.19 -1.91
C ILE A 5 10.56 -7.36 -2.84
N ASN A 6 10.91 -8.59 -2.47
CA ASN A 6 10.42 -9.76 -3.19
C ASN A 6 8.96 -10.03 -2.82
N TYR A 7 8.06 -9.93 -3.80
CA TYR A 7 6.61 -10.09 -3.59
C TYR A 7 6.27 -11.44 -2.95
N ASP A 8 6.72 -12.57 -3.54
CA ASP A 8 6.31 -13.91 -3.08
C ASP A 8 6.83 -14.23 -1.68
N GLU A 9 8.07 -13.85 -1.38
CA GLU A 9 8.64 -14.00 -0.03
C GLU A 9 7.85 -13.20 1.00
N PHE A 10 7.52 -11.94 0.68
CA PHE A 10 6.80 -11.08 1.60
C PHE A 10 5.36 -11.55 1.81
N ASN A 11 4.69 -11.95 0.72
CA ASN A 11 3.34 -12.51 0.80
C ASN A 11 3.31 -13.81 1.63
N GLY A 12 4.34 -14.66 1.48
CA GLY A 12 4.53 -15.84 2.32
C GLY A 12 4.66 -15.51 3.82
N GLN A 13 5.36 -14.42 4.17
CA GLN A 13 5.49 -13.97 5.56
C GLN A 13 4.18 -13.40 6.12
N LEU A 14 3.40 -12.66 5.31
CA LEU A 14 2.07 -12.19 5.71
C LEU A 14 1.17 -13.38 6.07
N ILE A 15 1.14 -14.40 5.21
CA ILE A 15 0.37 -15.63 5.43
C ILE A 15 0.84 -16.37 6.70
N GLN A 16 2.15 -16.53 6.90
CA GLN A 16 2.71 -17.18 8.09
C GLN A 16 2.33 -16.48 9.39
N ASN A 17 2.26 -15.15 9.37
CA ASN A 17 1.85 -14.33 10.50
C ASN A 17 0.32 -14.12 10.59
N LYS A 18 -0.45 -14.78 9.72
CA LYS A 18 -1.93 -14.71 9.66
C LYS A 18 -2.46 -13.30 9.40
N ILE A 19 -1.69 -12.48 8.68
CA ILE A 19 -2.15 -11.18 8.21
C ILE A 19 -3.03 -11.42 6.99
N GLY A 20 -4.28 -10.96 7.05
CA GLY A 20 -5.35 -11.31 6.10
C GLY A 20 -5.32 -10.54 4.77
N ILE A 21 -4.17 -10.00 4.39
CA ILE A 21 -3.98 -9.21 3.17
C ILE A 21 -2.73 -9.67 2.40
N THR A 22 -2.68 -9.31 1.13
CA THR A 22 -1.55 -9.55 0.25
C THR A 22 -0.48 -8.46 0.37
N ALA A 23 0.71 -8.74 -0.17
CA ALA A 23 1.77 -7.74 -0.28
C ALA A 23 1.36 -6.53 -1.17
N ALA A 24 0.55 -6.76 -2.21
CA ALA A 24 0.02 -5.70 -3.06
C ALA A 24 -0.95 -4.79 -2.29
N GLU A 25 -1.88 -5.38 -1.54
CA GLU A 25 -2.83 -4.63 -0.71
C GLU A 25 -2.11 -3.80 0.37
N LEU A 26 -1.11 -4.38 1.03
CA LEU A 26 -0.29 -3.65 2.01
C LEU A 26 0.44 -2.47 1.37
N HIS A 27 1.07 -2.69 0.22
CA HIS A 27 1.77 -1.64 -0.51
C HIS A 27 0.81 -0.54 -0.98
N GLY A 28 -0.40 -0.90 -1.41
CA GLY A 28 -1.46 0.05 -1.75
C GLY A 28 -1.84 0.91 -0.57
N PHE A 29 -2.08 0.30 0.59
CA PHE A 29 -2.43 1.01 1.81
C PHE A 29 -1.36 2.04 2.21
N LEU A 30 -0.09 1.62 2.27
CA LEU A 30 1.03 2.52 2.60
C LEU A 30 1.19 3.64 1.57
N SER A 31 1.05 3.32 0.27
CA SER A 31 1.09 4.31 -0.81
C SER A 31 -0.03 5.34 -0.68
N GLY A 32 -1.25 4.90 -0.29
CA GLY A 32 -2.39 5.78 -0.06
C GLY A 32 -2.18 6.72 1.13
N ILE A 33 -1.61 6.22 2.22
CA ILE A 33 -1.23 7.03 3.40
C ILE A 33 -0.23 8.12 3.00
N LEU A 34 0.83 7.74 2.27
CA LEU A 34 1.86 8.65 1.79
C LEU A 34 1.30 9.68 0.80
N ALA A 35 0.47 9.26 -0.15
CA ALA A 35 -0.17 10.14 -1.14
C ALA A 35 -1.15 11.12 -0.47
N GLY A 36 -1.76 10.72 0.65
CA GLY A 36 -2.56 11.59 1.49
C GLY A 36 -1.75 12.64 2.25
N GLY A 37 -0.41 12.54 2.27
CA GLY A 37 0.48 13.49 2.94
C GLY A 37 0.82 13.14 4.38
N ASN A 38 0.54 11.91 4.84
CA ASN A 38 1.00 11.44 6.14
C ASN A 38 2.42 10.86 6.02
N PHE A 39 3.37 11.48 6.70
CA PHE A 39 4.80 11.11 6.65
C PHE A 39 5.41 10.83 8.02
N ASP A 40 4.61 10.91 9.09
CA ASP A 40 5.01 10.60 10.47
C ASP A 40 4.83 9.11 10.79
N GLU A 41 5.15 8.68 12.01
CA GLU A 41 5.13 7.26 12.41
C GLU A 41 3.73 6.69 12.69
N SER A 42 2.66 7.47 12.56
CA SER A 42 1.27 7.00 12.79
C SER A 42 0.83 5.90 11.82
N TRP A 43 1.55 5.73 10.69
CA TRP A 43 1.29 4.66 9.73
C TRP A 43 1.34 3.27 10.36
N HIS A 44 2.16 3.03 11.38
CA HIS A 44 2.21 1.75 12.10
C HIS A 44 0.85 1.41 12.73
N SER A 45 0.30 2.35 13.51
CA SER A 45 -1.01 2.16 14.15
C SER A 45 -2.12 2.02 13.12
N LEU A 46 -2.06 2.76 12.01
CA LEU A 46 -3.02 2.61 10.91
C LEU A 46 -2.96 1.20 10.28
N VAL A 47 -1.77 0.63 10.11
CA VAL A 47 -1.60 -0.75 9.62
C VAL A 47 -2.19 -1.75 10.62
N GLU A 48 -1.87 -1.62 11.90
CA GLU A 48 -2.42 -2.50 12.95
C GLU A 48 -3.95 -2.45 13.00
N ASP A 49 -4.51 -1.24 13.07
CA ASP A 49 -5.96 -1.01 13.18
C ASP A 49 -6.72 -1.50 11.95
N MET A 50 -6.24 -1.17 10.75
CA MET A 50 -6.99 -1.41 9.52
C MET A 50 -6.73 -2.78 8.90
N LEU A 51 -5.53 -3.33 9.07
CA LEU A 51 -5.08 -4.53 8.34
C LEU A 51 -4.84 -5.73 9.28
N ASN A 52 -4.81 -5.51 10.59
CA ASN A 52 -4.61 -6.56 11.59
C ASN A 52 -5.59 -6.49 12.78
N ASN A 53 -6.78 -5.91 12.59
CA ASN A 53 -7.83 -5.82 13.61
C ASN A 53 -7.36 -5.19 14.95
N GLY A 54 -6.48 -4.20 14.89
CA GLY A 54 -5.88 -3.54 16.06
C GLY A 54 -4.87 -4.39 16.83
N GLN A 55 -4.47 -5.55 16.29
CA GLN A 55 -3.45 -6.39 16.90
C GLN A 55 -2.07 -5.97 16.44
N LYS A 56 -1.08 -6.13 17.34
CA LYS A 56 0.30 -5.79 17.03
C LYS A 56 0.90 -6.69 15.96
N ILE A 57 1.70 -6.09 15.07
CA ILE A 57 2.49 -6.83 14.10
C ILE A 57 3.72 -7.44 14.79
N PRO A 58 4.06 -8.72 14.53
CA PRO A 58 5.30 -9.32 15.04
C PRO A 58 6.54 -8.57 14.55
N ALA A 59 7.54 -8.39 15.42
CA ALA A 59 8.71 -7.55 15.14
C ALA A 59 9.46 -7.90 13.84
N SER A 60 9.57 -9.19 13.51
CA SER A 60 10.23 -9.62 12.26
C SER A 60 9.47 -9.23 11.00
N LEU A 61 8.14 -9.15 11.07
CA LEU A 61 7.32 -8.69 9.97
C LEU A 61 7.32 -7.16 9.91
N ASP A 62 7.23 -6.51 11.07
CA ASP A 62 7.24 -5.05 11.21
C ASP A 62 8.48 -4.40 10.59
N GLU A 63 9.67 -5.00 10.77
CA GLU A 63 10.91 -4.53 10.12
C GLU A 63 10.78 -4.49 8.59
N LYS A 64 10.12 -5.51 8.00
CA LYS A 64 9.94 -5.59 6.55
C LYS A 64 8.84 -4.66 6.03
N ILE A 65 7.77 -4.44 6.80
CA ILE A 65 6.77 -3.41 6.49
C ILE A 65 7.40 -2.02 6.55
N SER A 66 8.22 -1.74 7.58
CA SER A 66 8.98 -0.49 7.73
C SER A 66 9.93 -0.25 6.56
N HIS A 67 10.61 -1.31 6.09
CA HIS A 67 11.45 -1.22 4.91
C HIS A 67 10.63 -0.88 3.65
N LEU A 68 9.47 -1.54 3.44
CA LEU A 68 8.58 -1.23 2.33
C LEU A 68 8.08 0.23 2.38
N TYR A 69 7.66 0.71 3.56
CA TYR A 69 7.22 2.10 3.74
C TYR A 69 8.32 3.09 3.39
N THR A 70 9.54 2.87 3.89
CA THR A 70 10.69 3.73 3.62
C THR A 70 11.04 3.76 2.13
N LEU A 71 11.05 2.59 1.48
CA LEU A 71 11.30 2.47 0.05
C LEU A 71 10.24 3.21 -0.78
N THR A 72 8.96 2.97 -0.48
CA THR A 72 7.82 3.62 -1.16
C THR A 72 7.90 5.14 -1.01
N LYS A 73 8.17 5.61 0.22
CA LYS A 73 8.34 7.03 0.51
C LYS A 73 9.49 7.62 -0.29
N GLN A 74 10.63 6.94 -0.37
CA GLN A 74 11.76 7.40 -1.18
C GLN A 74 11.36 7.54 -2.65
N GLN A 75 10.76 6.50 -3.24
CA GLN A 75 10.34 6.49 -4.65
C GLN A 75 9.35 7.59 -5.02
N PHE A 76 8.46 7.99 -4.11
CA PHE A 76 7.53 9.11 -4.32
C PHE A 76 8.23 10.46 -4.54
N PHE A 77 9.44 10.61 -4.02
CA PHE A 77 10.21 11.86 -4.10
C PHE A 77 11.43 11.76 -5.04
N GLU A 78 11.65 10.63 -5.70
CA GLU A 78 12.70 10.50 -6.71
C GLU A 78 12.31 11.21 -8.02
N GLU A 79 13.26 11.94 -8.61
CA GLU A 79 13.03 12.77 -9.80
C GLU A 79 12.82 11.96 -11.09
N ASP A 80 13.22 10.69 -11.08
CA ASP A 80 13.18 9.79 -12.23
C ASP A 80 11.87 9.00 -12.34
N PHE A 81 10.89 9.27 -11.48
CA PHE A 81 9.60 8.57 -11.41
C PHE A 81 9.77 7.05 -11.17
N SER A 82 10.65 6.66 -10.26
CA SER A 82 10.96 5.27 -9.94
C SER A 82 9.86 4.48 -9.20
N PHE A 83 8.77 5.13 -8.78
CA PHE A 83 7.66 4.46 -8.10
C PHE A 83 7.05 3.35 -8.96
N GLN A 84 6.93 2.16 -8.38
CA GLN A 84 6.35 0.99 -9.02
C GLN A 84 5.37 0.29 -8.08
N LEU A 85 4.33 -0.28 -8.65
CA LEU A 85 3.39 -1.12 -7.89
C LEU A 85 4.06 -2.44 -7.52
N LEU A 86 3.98 -2.83 -6.24
CA LEU A 86 4.36 -4.16 -5.78
C LEU A 86 3.26 -5.18 -6.14
N LEU A 87 3.36 -5.77 -7.33
CA LEU A 87 2.47 -6.83 -7.81
C LEU A 87 3.23 -8.15 -7.96
N SER A 88 2.51 -9.27 -8.08
CA SER A 88 3.11 -10.57 -8.35
C SER A 88 3.68 -10.63 -9.76
N ASP A 89 4.83 -11.30 -9.94
CA ASP A 89 5.41 -11.61 -11.27
C ASP A 89 4.79 -12.87 -11.91
N LYS A 90 3.59 -13.26 -11.48
CA LYS A 90 2.84 -14.42 -11.99
C LYS A 90 2.12 -14.08 -13.30
N ASP A 91 1.12 -14.89 -13.66
CA ASP A 91 0.31 -14.64 -14.84
C ASP A 91 -0.51 -13.34 -14.75
N LEU A 92 -1.04 -12.92 -15.89
CA LEU A 92 -1.83 -11.69 -16.02
C LEU A 92 -3.05 -11.67 -15.08
N TYR A 93 -3.71 -12.80 -14.84
CA TYR A 93 -4.90 -12.81 -13.98
C TYR A 93 -4.51 -12.54 -12.53
N ALA A 94 -3.43 -13.15 -12.05
CA ALA A 94 -2.89 -12.86 -10.73
C ALA A 94 -2.47 -11.38 -10.60
N GLN A 95 -1.86 -10.80 -11.63
CA GLN A 95 -1.51 -9.38 -11.65
C GLN A 95 -2.72 -8.45 -11.64
N LEU A 96 -3.82 -8.83 -12.30
CA LEU A 96 -5.07 -8.08 -12.26
C LEU A 96 -5.71 -8.12 -10.87
N ASP A 97 -5.73 -9.30 -10.23
CA ASP A 97 -6.23 -9.43 -8.85
C ASP A 97 -5.41 -8.58 -7.88
N ASP A 98 -4.07 -8.60 -8.00
CA ASP A 98 -3.18 -7.75 -7.20
C ASP A 98 -3.40 -6.26 -7.45
N LEU A 99 -3.61 -5.85 -8.72
CA LEU A 99 -3.88 -4.46 -9.06
C LEU A 99 -5.19 -3.98 -8.43
N VAL A 100 -6.26 -4.78 -8.51
CA VAL A 100 -7.56 -4.46 -7.87
C VAL A 100 -7.39 -4.34 -6.35
N GLY A 101 -6.69 -5.30 -5.72
CA GLY A 101 -6.39 -5.26 -4.29
C GLY A 101 -5.56 -4.03 -3.89
N TRP A 102 -4.53 -3.70 -4.68
CA TRP A 102 -3.68 -2.53 -4.49
C TRP A 102 -4.49 -1.23 -4.57
N VAL A 103 -5.34 -1.07 -5.59
CA VAL A 103 -6.16 0.14 -5.77
C VAL A 103 -7.17 0.30 -4.64
N ASN A 104 -7.84 -0.78 -4.24
CA ASN A 104 -8.78 -0.76 -3.12
C ASN A 104 -8.10 -0.25 -1.83
N HIS A 105 -6.91 -0.76 -1.53
CA HIS A 105 -6.18 -0.38 -0.32
C HIS A 105 -5.50 0.99 -0.42
N PHE A 106 -5.10 1.43 -1.61
CA PHE A 106 -4.68 2.81 -1.86
C PHE A 106 -5.80 3.79 -1.52
N LEU A 107 -7.02 3.52 -2.00
CA LEU A 107 -8.20 4.33 -1.71
C LEU A 107 -8.56 4.32 -0.22
N LEU A 108 -8.39 3.17 0.46
CA LEU A 108 -8.55 3.06 1.91
C LEU A 108 -7.54 3.97 2.65
N GLY A 109 -6.25 3.84 2.33
CA GLY A 109 -5.17 4.60 2.98
C GLY A 109 -5.33 6.11 2.79
N ILE A 110 -5.57 6.57 1.56
CA ILE A 110 -5.75 7.99 1.29
C ILE A 110 -7.03 8.54 1.93
N GLY A 111 -8.10 7.74 2.01
CA GLY A 111 -9.36 8.13 2.65
C GLY A 111 -9.24 8.37 4.15
N LEU A 112 -8.34 7.64 4.83
CA LEU A 112 -8.04 7.83 6.26
C LEU A 112 -7.28 9.14 6.50
N VAL A 113 -6.31 9.45 5.64
CA VAL A 113 -5.48 10.65 5.77
C VAL A 113 -6.19 11.90 5.25
N GLN A 114 -7.04 11.76 4.22
CA GLN A 114 -7.80 12.84 3.59
C GLN A 114 -9.31 12.57 3.69
N PRO A 115 -9.97 12.85 4.84
CA PRO A 115 -11.39 12.55 5.05
C PRO A 115 -12.35 13.22 4.06
N LYS A 116 -11.90 14.26 3.35
CA LYS A 116 -12.67 15.00 2.35
C LYS A 116 -12.28 14.63 0.91
N ILE A 117 -11.51 13.56 0.69
CA ILE A 117 -11.03 13.15 -0.64
C ILE A 117 -12.18 13.00 -1.66
N ASN A 118 -13.36 12.56 -1.22
CA ASN A 118 -14.56 12.41 -2.07
C ASN A 118 -15.17 13.73 -2.55
N HIS A 119 -14.75 14.87 -1.99
CA HIS A 119 -15.27 16.19 -2.33
C HIS A 119 -14.27 17.02 -3.14
N ILE A 120 -13.07 16.48 -3.42
CA ILE A 120 -12.09 17.13 -4.28
C ILE A 120 -12.61 17.16 -5.71
N LYS A 121 -12.41 18.29 -6.39
CA LYS A 121 -12.81 18.53 -7.78
C LYS A 121 -11.58 18.74 -8.66
N GLY A 122 -11.79 18.74 -9.97
CA GLY A 122 -10.71 18.83 -10.96
C GLY A 122 -9.97 17.52 -11.09
N ASP A 123 -8.75 17.58 -11.63
CA ASP A 123 -7.96 16.42 -12.06
C ASP A 123 -7.76 15.39 -10.93
N VAL A 124 -7.55 15.84 -9.69
CA VAL A 124 -7.41 14.94 -8.53
C VAL A 124 -8.72 14.20 -8.22
N GLY A 125 -9.86 14.90 -8.33
CA GLY A 125 -11.17 14.28 -8.10
C GLY A 125 -11.51 13.25 -9.17
N GLU A 126 -11.16 13.53 -10.43
CA GLU A 126 -11.29 12.61 -11.56
C GLU A 126 -10.40 11.38 -11.40
N ALA A 127 -9.12 11.55 -11.05
CA ALA A 127 -8.21 10.43 -10.78
C ALA A 127 -8.74 9.51 -9.66
N ILE A 128 -9.28 10.07 -8.57
CA ILE A 128 -9.89 9.29 -7.49
C ILE A 128 -11.18 8.59 -7.96
N TYR A 129 -11.95 9.20 -8.85
CA TYR A 129 -13.13 8.57 -9.44
C TYR A 129 -12.75 7.39 -10.35
N ASP A 130 -11.74 7.56 -11.19
CA ASP A 130 -11.26 6.53 -12.12
C ASP A 130 -10.68 5.33 -11.38
N LEU A 131 -9.88 5.56 -10.33
CA LEU A 131 -9.38 4.48 -9.48
C LEU A 131 -10.52 3.67 -8.86
N ARG A 132 -11.66 4.30 -8.52
CA ARG A 132 -12.83 3.57 -8.00
C ARG A 132 -13.53 2.72 -9.06
N GLN A 133 -13.32 2.99 -10.35
CA GLN A 133 -13.90 2.17 -11.42
C GLN A 133 -13.09 0.89 -11.67
N ILE A 134 -11.89 0.78 -11.09
CA ILE A 134 -11.04 -0.43 -11.17
C ILE A 134 -11.55 -1.52 -10.21
N VAL A 135 -12.18 -1.12 -9.09
CA VAL A 135 -12.62 -2.00 -8.00
C VAL A 135 -14.10 -2.36 -8.05
#